data_AF-A0A6V7I9A7-F1
#
_entry.id   AF-A0A6V7I9A7-F1
#
_cell.length_a   1.000
_cell.length_b   1.000
_cell.length_c   1.000
_cell.angle_alpha   90.00
_cell.angle_beta   90.00
_cell.angle_gamma   90.00
#
_symmetry.space_group_name_H-M   'P 1'
#
loop_
_entity.id
_entity.type
_entity.pdbx_description
1 polymer ?
#
loop_
_entity_poly.entity_id
_entity_poly.type
_entity_poly.pdbx_seq_one_letter_code
_entity_poly.pdbx_strand_id
1 'polypeptide(L)' 'ESLLSPIVECGPQGFDFKIPVELRIPHNATSAYNLALKAIDIDSPSKNDWLDVKLPKPTSNHILVKLDHF' A
#
# COMPACT_ATOMS: atom_id res chain seq x y z
N GLU A 1 11.25 6.07 11.56
CA GLU A 1 10.13 5.72 10.67
C GLU A 1 8.83 5.93 11.44
N SER A 2 7.73 6.34 10.80
CA SER A 2 6.44 6.58 11.46
C SER A 2 5.32 6.13 10.54
N LEU A 3 4.28 5.51 11.11
CA LEU A 3 3.09 5.11 10.38
C LEU A 3 2.21 6.34 10.13
N LEU A 4 1.98 6.68 8.86
CA LEU A 4 1.27 7.90 8.45
C LEU A 4 -0.14 7.63 7.90
N SER A 5 -0.51 6.36 7.70
CA SER A 5 -1.80 5.91 7.18
C SER A 5 -2.43 4.88 8.13
N PRO A 6 -3.76 4.66 8.05
CA PRO A 6 -4.34 3.48 8.67
C PRO A 6 -3.76 2.20 8.07
N ILE A 7 -3.79 1.12 8.83
CA ILE A 7 -3.55 -0.22 8.29
C ILE A 7 -4.80 -0.62 7.50
N VAL A 8 -4.59 -1.12 6.29
CA VAL A 8 -5.64 -1.58 5.40
C VAL A 8 -5.41 -3.06 5.13
N GLU A 9 -6.43 -3.87 5.40
CA GLU A 9 -6.46 -5.28 5.04
C GLU A 9 -7.48 -5.46 3.91
N CYS A 10 -7.05 -6.07 2.80
CA CYS A 10 -7.90 -6.34 1.66
C CYS A 10 -8.25 -7.83 1.60
N GLY A 11 -9.44 -8.17 1.12
CA GLY A 11 -9.85 -9.56 0.96
C GLY A 11 -11.24 -9.70 0.32
N PRO A 12 -11.69 -10.93 0.02
CA PRO A 12 -11.03 -12.22 0.25
C PRO A 12 -9.79 -12.44 -0.65
N GLN A 13 -8.86 -13.26 -0.18
CA GLN A 13 -7.61 -13.62 -0.85
C GLN A 13 -7.84 -14.75 -1.88
N GLY A 14 -6.87 -14.99 -2.78
CA GLY A 14 -6.90 -16.10 -3.74
C GLY A 14 -7.71 -15.84 -5.02
N PHE A 15 -8.01 -14.58 -5.34
CA PHE A 15 -8.65 -14.19 -6.60
C PHE A 15 -7.88 -13.06 -7.27
N ASP A 16 -7.63 -13.21 -8.56
CA ASP A 16 -7.09 -12.15 -9.41
C ASP A 16 -8.21 -11.32 -10.05
N PHE A 17 -8.03 -10.01 -10.03
CA PHE A 17 -8.86 -9.08 -10.76
C PHE A 17 -8.50 -9.10 -12.25
N LYS A 18 -9.51 -9.28 -13.11
CA LYS A 18 -9.35 -9.14 -14.57
C LYS A 18 -8.93 -7.72 -14.99
N ILE A 19 -9.28 -6.73 -14.18
CA ILE A 19 -8.94 -5.32 -14.35
C ILE A 19 -8.43 -4.84 -12.99
N PRO A 20 -7.20 -4.28 -12.90
CA PRO A 20 -6.66 -3.82 -11.63
C PRO A 20 -7.55 -2.80 -10.95
N VAL A 21 -7.69 -2.93 -9.63
CA VAL A 21 -8.46 -2.01 -8.80
C VAL A 21 -7.54 -0.93 -8.22
N GLU A 22 -8.10 0.25 -7.99
CA GLU A 22 -7.37 1.36 -7.36
C GLU A 22 -7.70 1.43 -5.87
N LEU A 23 -6.71 1.12 -5.03
CA LEU A 23 -6.79 1.30 -3.59
C LEU A 23 -6.31 2.70 -3.22
N ARG A 24 -7.21 3.50 -2.64
CA ARG A 24 -6.92 4.86 -2.17
C ARG A 24 -6.67 4.84 -0.66
N ILE A 25 -5.43 5.11 -0.26
CA ILE A 25 -5.03 5.12 1.16
C ILE A 25 -4.77 6.55 1.61
N PRO A 26 -5.55 7.09 2.58
CA PRO A 26 -5.28 8.40 3.14
C PRO A 26 -4.02 8.38 3.99
N HIS A 27 -3.30 9.49 4.04
CA HIS A 27 -2.15 9.66 4.93
C HIS A 27 -2.07 11.08 5.49
N ASN A 28 -1.37 11.23 6.61
CA ASN A 28 -1.09 12.52 7.22
C ASN A 28 0.41 12.87 7.07
N ALA A 29 0.84 13.08 5.83
CA ALA A 29 2.24 13.41 5.52
C ALA A 29 2.33 14.80 4.89
N THR A 30 3.32 15.57 5.30
CA THR A 30 3.69 16.84 4.67
C THR A 30 4.84 16.65 3.68
N SER A 31 5.12 17.63 2.84
CA SER A 31 6.21 17.56 1.84
C SER A 31 7.63 17.41 2.43
N ALA A 32 7.77 17.48 3.76
CA ALA A 32 9.01 17.19 4.48
C ALA A 32 9.28 15.69 4.66
N TYR A 33 8.26 14.83 4.50
CA TYR A 33 8.40 13.39 4.66
C TYR A 33 8.81 12.72 3.35
N ASN A 34 9.65 11.68 3.48
CA ASN A 34 9.82 10.67 2.45
C ASN A 34 8.83 9.55 2.74
N LEU A 35 8.04 9.17 1.74
CA LEU A 35 7.01 8.13 1.87
C LEU A 35 7.55 6.78 1.41
N ALA A 36 7.10 5.73 2.09
CA ALA A 36 7.23 4.35 1.65
C ALA A 36 5.88 3.66 1.87
N LEU A 37 5.49 2.81 0.92
CA LEU A 37 4.40 1.86 1.09
C LEU A 37 5.01 0.57 1.63
N LYS A 38 4.45 0.09 2.74
CA LYS A 38 4.74 -1.22 3.30
C LYS A 38 3.52 -2.10 3.12
N ALA A 39 3.68 -3.24 2.45
CA ALA A 39 2.61 -4.20 2.22
C ALA A 39 3.06 -5.61 2.59
N ILE A 40 2.11 -6.46 3.01
CA ILE A 40 2.31 -7.89 3.20
C ILE A 40 1.38 -8.58 2.21
N ASP A 41 1.94 -9.48 1.42
CA ASP A 41 1.17 -10.38 0.56
C ASP A 41 1.12 -11.76 1.24
N ILE A 42 -0.09 -12.19 1.62
CA ILE A 42 -0.33 -13.42 2.38
C ILE A 42 -0.08 -14.67 1.52
N ASP A 43 -0.22 -14.56 0.20
CA ASP A 43 0.03 -15.63 -0.76
C ASP A 43 1.53 -15.73 -1.14
N SER A 44 2.34 -14.75 -0.75
CA SER A 44 3.78 -14.80 -0.95
C SER A 44 4.45 -15.87 -0.06
N PRO A 45 5.48 -16.59 -0.56
CA PRO A 45 6.19 -17.62 0.22
C PRO A 45 6.93 -17.05 1.44
N SER A 46 7.22 -15.74 1.44
CA SER A 46 7.83 -14.98 2.52
C SER A 46 6.75 -14.24 3.32
N LYS A 47 5.87 -14.99 4.00
CA LYS A 47 4.67 -14.50 4.71
C LYS A 47 4.88 -13.39 5.76
N ASN A 48 6.11 -12.97 6.05
CA ASN A 48 6.44 -11.99 7.08
C ASN A 48 7.39 -10.87 6.62
N ASP A 49 7.77 -10.84 5.33
CA ASP A 49 8.62 -9.77 4.83
C ASP A 49 7.76 -8.65 4.25
N TRP A 50 7.84 -7.49 4.89
CA TRP A 50 7.20 -6.28 4.37
C TRP A 50 7.85 -5.90 3.03
N LEU A 51 7.02 -5.75 2.01
CA LEU A 51 7.44 -5.15 0.75
C LEU A 51 7.56 -3.64 0.95
N ASP A 52 8.79 -3.14 0.90
CA ASP A 52 9.11 -1.72 1.03
C ASP A 52 9.21 -1.04 -0.35
N VAL A 53 8.16 -0.30 -0.73
CA VAL A 53 8.13 0.47 -1.98
C VAL A 53 8.33 1.94 -1.68
N LYS A 54 9.44 2.52 -2.16
CA LYS A 54 9.70 3.96 -2.04
C LYS A 54 8.72 4.75 -2.91
N LEU A 55 8.08 5.74 -2.31
CA LEU A 55 7.12 6.61 -2.98
C LEU A 55 7.73 8.00 -3.23
N PRO A 56 7.21 8.74 -4.24
CA PRO A 56 7.57 10.14 -4.42
C PRO A 56 7.13 10.98 -3.21
N LYS A 57 7.63 12.22 -3.15
CA LYS A 57 7.21 13.16 -2.11
C LYS A 57 5.70 13.38 -2.15
N PRO A 58 5.03 13.49 -0.99
CA PRO A 58 3.60 13.70 -0.95
C PRO A 58 3.23 15.04 -1.58
N THR A 59 2.37 14.96 -2.59
CA THR A 59 1.71 16.10 -3.25
C THR A 59 0.22 16.18 -2.90
N SER A 60 -0.29 15.20 -2.14
CA SER A 60 -1.69 15.01 -1.80
C SER A 60 -1.82 14.47 -0.37
N ASN A 61 -3.05 14.31 0.12
CA ASN A 61 -3.39 13.69 1.40
C ASN A 61 -3.69 12.20 1.30
N HIS A 62 -3.41 11.58 0.15
CA HIS A 62 -3.63 10.17 -0.09
C HIS A 62 -2.68 9.66 -1.17
N ILE A 63 -2.47 8.34 -1.18
CA ILE A 63 -1.81 7.61 -2.26
C ILE A 63 -2.82 6.73 -2.99
N LEU A 64 -2.52 6.41 -4.24
CA LEU A 64 -3.27 5.46 -5.05
C LEU A 64 -2.34 4.29 -5.37
N VAL A 65 -2.80 3.08 -5.09
CA VAL A 65 -2.11 1.83 -5.37
C VAL A 65 -2.97 1.02 -6.32
N LYS A 66 -2.39 0.54 -7.42
CA LYS A 66 -3.07 -0.39 -8.32
C LYS A 66 -2.77 -1.80 -7.88
N LEU A 67 -3.82 -2.59 -7.72
CA LEU A 67 -3.76 -3.96 -7.26
C LEU A 67 -4.43 -4.88 -8.28
N ASP A 68 -3.76 -5.95 -8.63
CA ASP A 68 -4.27 -7.07 -9.43
C ASP A 68 -4.85 -8.19 -8.57
N HIS A 69 -4.50 -8.26 -7.29
CA HIS A 69 -5.13 -9.10 -6.27
C HIS A 69 -5.17 -8.39 -4.91
N PHE A 70 -5.92 -8.96 -3.98
CA PHE A 70 -5.94 -8.54 -2.58
C PHE A 70 -5.14 -9.49 -1.72
#